data_AF-A0AB39BIM3-F1
#
_entry.id   AF-A0AB39BIM3-F1
#
_cell.length_a   1.000
_cell.length_b   1.000
_cell.length_c   1.000
_cell.angle_alpha   90.00
_cell.angle_beta   90.00
_cell.angle_gamma   90.00
#
_symmetry.space_group_name_H-M   'P 1'
#
loop_
_entity.id
_entity.type
_entity.pdbx_description
1 polymer ?
#
loop_
_entity_poly.entity_id
_entity_poly.type
_entity_poly.pdbx_seq_one_letter_code
_entity_poly.pdbx_strand_id
1 'polypeptide(L)'
;MGDALLHLRIVDGPFLWGTYVLAGAVFLFLLLRRPTRGWVVTAASALLGGTLASLAATFVVQDVLDLFNSPMTLTARLWIVAAGASIALAVVNLWRSRWWRKAIAVWAIALFAWTATLGVSADFGILKNLGDLLDIEVEQPIDLASLAPHSVNPDGPFTEWWSAPVSMPTESTHGTVAIPASDPDFHPRDAVVYLPPAARLADAPALPVVVFLSGQPGAPDVADIGEVLDDFAAEHDGLAPIVVSIDHLGGDGGNNPLCVDGYQGDAFSYVNVDAPAFIESHFNVLPGRENWTIAGFSNGGECAIASAAANPETWGGVIDISGELEPDLGSERETLEEGFGGDQQAYDAAKPVTILAAGAADPATAALYAGTLAVFADGSEDEPYLTATHTLFAAAGEAGMRSNLVISEGTGHESATIEYAFEHAFELFYPRWGFAP
;
A
#
# COMPACT_ATOMS: atom_id res chain seq x y z
N MET A 1 -20.30 -17.72 11.67
CA MET A 1 -19.21 -17.54 12.66
C MET A 1 -17.85 -17.28 11.98
N GLY A 2 -17.73 -17.38 10.64
CA GLY A 2 -16.47 -17.12 9.92
C GLY A 2 -16.23 -15.66 9.54
N ASP A 3 -17.27 -14.96 9.08
CA ASP A 3 -17.14 -13.62 8.48
C ASP A 3 -16.56 -12.56 9.45
N ALA A 4 -17.15 -12.44 10.64
CA ALA A 4 -16.68 -11.50 11.66
C ALA A 4 -15.28 -11.80 12.23
N LEU A 5 -14.75 -13.02 12.03
CA LEU A 5 -13.38 -13.36 12.43
C LEU A 5 -12.36 -12.97 11.36
N LEU A 6 -12.73 -13.02 10.08
CA LEU A 6 -11.87 -12.63 8.97
C LEU A 6 -11.66 -11.12 8.94
N HIS A 7 -12.71 -10.34 9.20
CA HIS A 7 -12.65 -8.87 9.36
C HIS A 7 -11.97 -8.40 10.66
N LEU A 8 -11.51 -9.31 11.53
CA LEU A 8 -10.90 -8.91 12.79
C LEU A 8 -9.56 -8.24 12.51
N ARG A 9 -9.48 -6.92 12.74
CA ARG A 9 -8.23 -6.17 12.62
C ARG A 9 -7.17 -6.72 13.57
N ILE A 10 -6.00 -7.02 13.02
CA ILE A 10 -4.86 -7.60 13.74
C ILE A 10 -3.67 -6.63 13.88
N VAL A 11 -3.75 -5.47 13.22
CA VAL A 11 -2.72 -4.42 13.21
C VAL A 11 -2.97 -3.32 14.24
N ASP A 12 -4.19 -3.22 14.78
CA ASP A 12 -4.56 -2.23 15.77
C ASP A 12 -5.71 -2.71 16.69
N GLY A 13 -6.15 -1.83 17.59
CA GLY A 13 -7.34 -2.07 18.40
C GLY A 13 -7.19 -3.13 19.52
N PRO A 14 -8.31 -3.54 20.14
CA PRO A 14 -8.31 -4.29 21.39
C PRO A 14 -7.74 -5.71 21.26
N PHE A 15 -7.79 -6.31 20.06
CA PHE A 15 -7.24 -7.64 19.83
C PHE A 15 -5.71 -7.64 19.90
N LEU A 16 -5.06 -6.69 19.22
CA LEU A 16 -3.61 -6.54 19.25
C LEU A 16 -3.12 -6.24 20.66
N TRP A 17 -3.71 -5.22 21.30
CA TRP A 17 -3.36 -4.85 22.68
C TRP A 17 -3.62 -6.00 23.67
N GLY A 18 -4.71 -6.75 23.49
CA GLY A 18 -5.00 -7.94 24.29
C GLY A 18 -3.92 -9.01 24.16
N THR A 19 -3.41 -9.23 22.94
CA THR A 19 -2.32 -10.16 22.66
C THR A 19 -1.01 -9.70 23.30
N TYR A 20 -0.69 -8.41 23.22
CA TYR A 20 0.50 -7.82 23.85
C TYR A 20 0.48 -7.97 25.37
N VAL A 21 -0.65 -7.66 26.01
CA VAL A 21 -0.82 -7.80 27.46
C VAL A 21 -0.67 -9.27 27.88
N LEU A 22 -1.27 -10.20 27.12
CA LEU A 22 -1.17 -11.62 27.40
C LEU A 22 0.28 -12.13 27.27
N ALA A 23 0.98 -11.74 26.21
CA ALA A 23 2.38 -12.08 25.99
C ALA A 23 3.26 -11.53 27.14
N GLY A 24 3.08 -10.26 27.50
CA GLY A 24 3.79 -9.64 28.64
C GLY A 24 3.53 -10.37 29.96
N ALA A 25 2.28 -10.74 30.25
CA ALA A 25 1.92 -11.48 31.46
C ALA A 25 2.56 -12.87 31.48
N VAL A 26 2.55 -13.60 30.36
CA VAL A 26 3.18 -14.92 30.24
C VAL A 26 4.70 -14.83 30.34
N PHE A 27 5.31 -13.83 29.73
CA PHE A 27 6.75 -13.54 29.85
C PHE A 27 7.13 -13.33 31.33
N LEU A 28 6.43 -12.43 32.02
CA LEU A 28 6.66 -12.17 33.44
C LEU A 28 6.45 -13.43 34.28
N PHE A 29 5.40 -14.21 34.00
CA PHE A 29 5.18 -15.50 34.67
C PHE A 29 6.34 -16.48 34.46
N LEU A 30 6.90 -16.56 33.25
CA LEU A 30 8.03 -17.42 32.89
C LEU A 30 9.36 -16.93 33.50
N LEU A 31 9.53 -15.62 33.66
CA LEU A 31 10.71 -14.99 34.27
C LEU A 31 10.70 -15.09 35.80
N LEU A 32 9.55 -14.83 36.42
CA LEU A 32 9.37 -14.78 37.87
C LEU A 32 9.36 -16.21 38.47
N ARG A 33 10.55 -16.66 38.87
CA ARG A 33 10.75 -17.82 39.76
C ARG A 33 11.45 -17.38 41.03
N ARG A 34 11.57 -18.29 42.00
CA ARG A 34 12.45 -18.09 43.16
C ARG A 34 13.84 -17.67 42.68
N PRO A 35 14.36 -16.49 43.09
CA PRO A 35 15.56 -15.89 42.54
C PRO A 35 16.81 -16.59 43.09
N THR A 36 17.04 -17.81 42.63
CA THR A 36 18.29 -18.53 42.86
C THR A 36 19.34 -18.05 41.87
N ARG A 37 20.62 -18.00 42.27
CA ARG A 37 21.72 -17.64 41.37
C ARG A 37 21.68 -18.45 40.07
N GLY A 38 21.38 -19.75 40.16
CA GLY A 38 21.26 -20.63 38.99
C GLY A 38 20.16 -20.18 38.03
N TRP A 39 18.97 -19.86 38.54
CA TRP A 39 17.89 -19.37 37.69
C TRP A 39 18.20 -18.00 37.07
N VAL A 40 18.74 -17.07 37.86
CA VAL A 40 19.10 -15.72 37.36
C VAL A 40 20.11 -15.82 36.21
N VAL A 41 21.16 -16.63 36.38
CA VAL A 41 22.16 -16.86 35.33
C VAL A 41 21.52 -17.53 34.11
N THR A 42 20.72 -18.59 34.30
CA THR A 42 20.05 -19.27 33.17
C THR A 42 19.12 -18.34 32.39
N ALA A 43 18.29 -17.56 33.08
CA ALA A 43 17.37 -16.62 32.44
C ALA A 43 18.14 -15.50 31.73
N ALA A 44 19.16 -14.91 32.36
CA ALA A 44 19.99 -13.88 31.74
C ALA A 44 20.74 -14.40 30.51
N SER A 45 21.32 -15.59 30.58
CA SER A 45 22.00 -16.22 29.43
C SER A 45 21.02 -16.57 28.31
N ALA A 46 19.80 -17.02 28.64
CA ALA A 46 18.78 -17.31 27.64
C ALA A 46 18.31 -16.04 26.92
N LEU A 47 18.01 -14.98 27.66
CA LEU A 47 17.63 -13.68 27.11
C LEU A 47 18.73 -13.13 26.21
N LEU A 48 19.98 -13.08 26.71
CA LEU A 48 21.13 -12.61 25.92
C LEU A 48 21.35 -13.47 24.67
N GLY A 49 21.30 -14.80 24.81
CA GLY A 49 21.47 -15.72 23.69
C GLY A 49 20.38 -15.57 22.63
N GLY A 50 19.12 -15.44 23.05
CA GLY A 50 17.99 -15.20 22.15
C GLY A 50 18.10 -13.86 21.43
N THR A 51 18.44 -12.79 22.16
CA THR A 51 18.69 -11.46 21.59
C THR A 51 19.80 -11.49 20.54
N LEU A 52 20.97 -12.04 20.87
CA LEU A 52 22.11 -12.11 19.95
C LEU A 52 21.81 -12.99 18.73
N ALA A 53 21.12 -14.11 18.92
CA ALA A 53 20.74 -14.99 17.83
C ALA A 53 19.75 -14.31 16.86
N SER A 54 18.73 -13.61 17.38
CA SER A 54 17.80 -12.85 16.56
C SER A 54 18.47 -11.69 15.84
N LEU A 55 19.33 -10.92 16.52
CA LEU A 55 20.10 -9.85 15.88
C LEU A 55 20.97 -10.38 14.75
N ALA A 56 21.67 -11.49 14.96
CA ALA A 56 22.49 -12.11 13.94
C ALA A 56 21.65 -12.67 12.77
N ALA A 57 20.51 -13.30 13.07
CA ALA A 57 19.60 -13.82 12.06
C ALA A 57 19.02 -12.68 11.20
N THR A 58 18.52 -11.62 11.83
CA THR A 58 18.02 -10.43 11.15
C THR A 58 19.10 -9.77 10.31
N PHE A 59 20.32 -9.61 10.86
CA PHE A 59 21.44 -9.04 10.10
C PHE A 59 21.79 -9.88 8.87
N VAL A 60 21.82 -11.21 9.01
CA VAL A 60 22.12 -12.08 7.87
C VAL A 60 20.98 -12.05 6.85
N VAL A 61 19.74 -12.16 7.28
CA VAL A 61 18.57 -12.27 6.38
C VAL A 61 18.28 -10.95 5.67
N GLN A 62 18.33 -9.83 6.39
CA GLN A 62 18.02 -8.51 5.86
C GLN A 62 19.27 -7.80 5.33
N ASP A 63 20.29 -7.61 6.17
CA ASP A 63 21.42 -6.73 5.81
C ASP A 63 22.49 -7.42 4.93
N VAL A 64 22.51 -8.76 4.83
CA VAL A 64 23.50 -9.52 4.03
C VAL A 64 22.86 -10.22 2.82
N LEU A 65 21.71 -10.85 3.02
CA LEU A 65 21.02 -11.59 1.96
C LEU A 65 19.96 -10.75 1.26
N ASP A 66 19.55 -9.62 1.83
CA ASP A 66 18.50 -8.72 1.30
C ASP A 66 17.24 -9.45 0.82
N LEU A 67 16.82 -10.48 1.58
CA LEU A 67 15.81 -11.44 1.11
C LEU A 67 14.43 -10.85 0.83
N PHE A 68 14.17 -9.64 1.32
CA PHE A 68 12.87 -8.97 1.23
C PHE A 68 12.94 -7.66 0.45
N ASN A 69 14.12 -7.26 -0.04
CA ASN A 69 14.33 -6.07 -0.87
C ASN A 69 13.70 -4.79 -0.30
N SER A 70 13.68 -4.67 1.03
CA SER A 70 13.09 -3.53 1.72
C SER A 70 13.78 -3.31 3.07
N PRO A 71 14.14 -2.06 3.42
CA PRO A 71 14.80 -1.76 4.68
C PRO A 71 13.85 -2.04 5.85
N MET A 72 14.15 -3.09 6.62
CA MET A 72 13.33 -3.43 7.79
C MET A 72 13.47 -2.37 8.88
N THR A 73 12.35 -1.78 9.29
CA THR A 73 12.29 -0.69 10.29
C THR A 73 12.95 -1.09 11.62
N LEU A 74 13.33 -0.09 12.42
CA LEU A 74 13.81 -0.33 13.78
C LEU A 74 12.76 -1.05 14.64
N THR A 75 11.49 -0.70 14.49
CA THR A 75 10.38 -1.28 15.25
C THR A 75 10.21 -2.77 14.95
N ALA A 76 10.18 -3.16 13.67
CA ALA A 76 10.15 -4.57 13.27
C ALA A 76 11.37 -5.35 13.79
N ARG A 77 12.57 -4.76 13.72
CA ARG A 77 13.80 -5.35 14.30
C ARG A 77 13.64 -5.60 15.81
N LEU A 78 13.07 -4.64 16.54
CA LEU A 78 12.84 -4.77 17.99
C LEU A 78 11.82 -5.88 18.32
N TRP A 79 10.76 -6.04 17.53
CA TRP A 79 9.78 -7.13 17.71
C TRP A 79 10.42 -8.51 17.53
N ILE A 80 11.22 -8.70 16.48
CA ILE A 80 11.91 -9.98 16.21
C ILE A 80 12.91 -10.32 17.32
N VAL A 81 13.65 -9.32 17.80
CA VAL A 81 14.60 -9.49 18.91
C VAL A 81 13.88 -9.81 20.23
N ALA A 82 12.77 -9.13 20.52
CA ALA A 82 11.95 -9.38 21.69
C ALA A 82 11.35 -10.79 21.68
N ALA A 83 10.87 -11.27 20.52
CA ALA A 83 10.40 -12.64 20.37
C ALA A 83 11.53 -13.65 20.57
N GLY A 84 12.70 -13.45 19.97
CA GLY A 84 13.85 -14.34 20.16
C GLY A 84 14.26 -14.50 21.61
N ALA A 85 14.36 -13.38 22.34
CA ALA A 85 14.66 -13.39 23.78
C ALA A 85 13.56 -14.12 24.58
N SER A 86 12.29 -13.86 24.28
CA SER A 86 11.14 -14.44 24.98
C SER A 86 10.99 -15.95 24.72
N ILE A 87 11.22 -16.38 23.48
CA ILE A 87 11.24 -17.79 23.07
C ILE A 87 12.39 -18.53 23.75
N ALA A 88 13.60 -17.95 23.78
CA ALA A 88 14.73 -18.54 24.50
C ALA A 88 14.42 -18.71 26.00
N LEU A 89 13.76 -17.71 26.62
CA LEU A 89 13.28 -17.81 28.00
C LEU A 89 12.24 -18.93 28.18
N ALA A 90 11.29 -19.08 27.25
CA ALA A 90 10.31 -20.17 27.27
C ALA A 90 10.99 -21.54 27.15
N VAL A 91 11.96 -21.68 26.25
CA VAL A 91 12.73 -22.91 26.03
C VAL A 91 13.44 -23.32 27.32
N VAL A 92 14.13 -22.42 28.03
CA VAL A 92 14.79 -22.80 29.30
C VAL A 92 13.81 -23.23 30.40
N ASN A 93 12.55 -22.80 30.34
CA ASN A 93 11.48 -23.25 31.24
C ASN A 93 11.06 -24.72 31.00
N LEU A 94 11.50 -25.38 29.92
CA LEU A 94 11.21 -26.80 29.65
C LEU A 94 12.04 -27.75 30.53
N TRP A 95 13.19 -27.30 31.03
CA TRP A 95 14.04 -28.09 31.94
C TRP A 95 13.73 -27.79 33.41
N ARG A 96 13.90 -28.81 34.26
CA ARG A 96 13.81 -28.70 35.73
C ARG A 96 12.54 -27.99 36.24
N SER A 97 11.42 -28.24 35.57
CA SER A 97 10.14 -27.54 35.79
C SER A 97 8.99 -28.53 35.90
N ARG A 98 7.92 -28.13 36.60
CA ARG A 98 6.70 -28.94 36.71
C ARG A 98 6.01 -29.04 35.35
N TRP A 99 5.32 -30.16 35.09
CA TRP A 99 4.70 -30.47 33.80
C TRP A 99 3.78 -29.34 33.29
N TRP A 100 2.98 -28.73 34.17
CA TRP A 100 2.07 -27.64 33.80
C TRP A 100 2.83 -26.37 33.36
N ARG A 101 3.99 -26.08 33.95
CA ARG A 101 4.83 -24.94 33.52
C ARG A 101 5.52 -25.23 32.19
N LYS A 102 5.82 -26.49 31.89
CA LYS A 102 6.31 -26.89 30.57
C LYS A 102 5.22 -26.72 29.51
N ALA A 103 3.99 -27.11 29.81
CA ALA A 103 2.85 -26.90 28.92
C ALA A 103 2.65 -25.40 28.61
N ILE A 104 2.68 -24.55 29.63
CA ILE A 104 2.63 -23.08 29.45
C ILE A 104 3.81 -22.59 28.60
N ALA A 105 5.03 -23.09 28.86
CA ALA A 105 6.21 -22.68 28.09
C ALA A 105 6.13 -23.09 26.61
N VAL A 106 5.62 -24.28 26.29
CA VAL A 106 5.41 -24.70 24.90
C VAL A 106 4.40 -23.80 24.21
N TRP A 107 3.26 -23.52 24.85
CA TRP A 107 2.26 -22.60 24.31
C TRP A 107 2.79 -21.17 24.17
N ALA A 108 3.62 -20.72 25.13
CA ALA A 108 4.22 -19.38 25.10
C ALA A 108 5.17 -19.18 23.90
N ILE A 109 5.84 -20.23 23.41
CA ILE A 109 6.67 -20.13 22.21
C ILE A 109 5.82 -19.70 21.02
N ALA A 110 4.66 -20.36 20.82
CA ALA A 110 3.73 -19.99 19.75
C ALA A 110 3.16 -18.58 19.97
N LEU A 111 2.79 -18.23 21.21
CA LEU A 111 2.29 -16.89 21.54
C LEU A 111 3.32 -15.79 21.25
N PHE A 112 4.59 -15.98 21.60
CA PHE A 112 5.62 -14.96 21.36
C PHE A 112 5.95 -14.80 19.88
N ALA A 113 5.99 -15.90 19.12
CA ALA A 113 6.14 -15.85 17.68
C ALA A 113 4.96 -15.09 17.05
N TRP A 114 3.74 -15.48 17.39
CA TRP A 114 2.51 -14.83 16.96
C TRP A 114 2.49 -13.33 17.29
N THR A 115 2.88 -12.97 18.51
CA THR A 115 2.90 -11.56 18.96
C THR A 115 3.88 -10.73 18.14
N ALA A 116 5.05 -11.26 17.81
CA ALA A 116 5.98 -10.56 16.93
C ALA A 116 5.48 -10.49 15.49
N THR A 117 4.82 -11.53 14.96
CA THR A 117 4.16 -11.45 13.65
C THR A 117 3.15 -10.32 13.63
N LEU A 118 2.29 -10.20 14.64
CA LEU A 118 1.34 -9.10 14.74
C LEU A 118 2.02 -7.74 14.86
N GLY A 119 3.08 -7.63 15.66
CA GLY A 119 3.80 -6.38 15.84
C GLY A 119 4.57 -5.92 14.60
N VAL A 120 5.13 -6.85 13.83
CA VAL A 120 5.73 -6.56 12.52
C VAL A 120 4.65 -6.23 11.50
N SER A 121 3.54 -6.97 11.49
CA SER A 121 2.41 -6.69 10.60
C SER A 121 1.77 -5.33 10.86
N ALA A 122 1.68 -4.92 12.12
CA ALA A 122 1.16 -3.61 12.53
C ALA A 122 2.08 -2.46 12.12
N ASP A 123 3.38 -2.73 12.02
CA ASP A 123 4.39 -1.77 11.62
C ASP A 123 4.38 -1.53 10.10
N PHE A 124 4.25 -2.60 9.31
CA PHE A 124 4.18 -2.49 7.85
C PHE A 124 2.76 -2.26 7.30
N GLY A 125 1.71 -2.56 8.08
CA GLY A 125 0.32 -2.41 7.64
C GLY A 125 -0.15 -3.43 6.59
N ILE A 126 0.66 -4.42 6.20
CA ILE A 126 0.38 -5.30 5.05
C ILE A 126 -0.75 -6.32 5.33
N LEU A 127 -0.79 -6.95 6.51
CA LEU A 127 -1.84 -7.91 6.88
C LEU A 127 -2.75 -7.28 7.93
N LYS A 128 -3.74 -6.50 7.48
CA LYS A 128 -4.58 -5.66 8.35
C LYS A 128 -5.58 -6.48 9.13
N ASN A 129 -6.08 -7.55 8.54
CA ASN A 129 -7.09 -8.42 9.11
C ASN A 129 -6.70 -9.91 9.02
N LEU A 130 -7.49 -10.78 9.66
CA LEU A 130 -7.23 -12.22 9.67
C LEU A 130 -7.48 -12.87 8.30
N GLY A 131 -8.32 -12.27 7.46
CA GLY A 131 -8.51 -12.64 6.05
C GLY A 131 -7.22 -12.47 5.26
N ASP A 132 -6.58 -11.31 5.32
CA ASP A 132 -5.31 -11.02 4.63
C ASP A 132 -4.23 -12.03 5.04
N LEU A 133 -4.13 -12.34 6.35
CA LEU A 133 -3.19 -13.34 6.85
C LEU A 133 -3.43 -14.76 6.29
N LEU A 134 -4.69 -15.08 6.00
CA LEU A 134 -5.11 -16.37 5.46
C LEU A 134 -5.25 -16.36 3.93
N ASP A 135 -4.96 -15.24 3.29
CA ASP A 135 -5.19 -15.00 1.85
C ASP A 135 -6.66 -15.26 1.45
N ILE A 136 -7.59 -14.76 2.28
CA ILE A 136 -9.03 -14.87 2.07
C ILE A 136 -9.60 -13.48 1.80
N GLU A 137 -10.12 -13.28 0.60
CA GLU A 137 -10.87 -12.09 0.21
C GLU A 137 -12.13 -11.96 1.06
N VAL A 138 -12.23 -10.84 1.79
CA VAL A 138 -13.31 -10.60 2.75
C VAL A 138 -14.34 -9.60 2.23
N GLU A 139 -13.91 -8.74 1.29
CA GLU A 139 -14.76 -7.75 0.65
C GLU A 139 -15.82 -8.39 -0.24
N GLN A 140 -16.99 -7.74 -0.32
CA GLN A 140 -18.10 -8.23 -1.14
C GLN A 140 -18.03 -7.64 -2.55
N PRO A 141 -18.40 -8.39 -3.60
CA PRO A 141 -18.45 -7.85 -4.95
C PRO A 141 -19.43 -6.68 -5.06
N ILE A 142 -19.05 -5.63 -5.78
CA ILE A 142 -19.92 -4.49 -6.08
C ILE A 142 -20.85 -4.83 -7.24
N ASP A 143 -22.14 -4.49 -7.10
CA ASP A 143 -23.11 -4.58 -8.18
C ASP A 143 -22.93 -3.41 -9.17
N LEU A 144 -22.09 -3.59 -10.18
CA LEU A 144 -21.85 -2.61 -11.23
C LEU A 144 -23.11 -2.24 -12.02
N ALA A 145 -24.12 -3.12 -12.09
CA ALA A 145 -25.36 -2.83 -12.82
C ALA A 145 -26.15 -1.68 -12.19
N SER A 146 -25.88 -1.37 -10.92
CA SER A 146 -26.47 -0.24 -10.20
C SER A 146 -25.78 1.10 -10.48
N LEU A 147 -24.59 1.11 -11.08
CA LEU A 147 -23.74 2.28 -11.29
C LEU A 147 -23.83 2.81 -12.72
N ALA A 148 -25.04 3.10 -13.20
CA ALA A 148 -25.30 3.50 -14.58
C ALA A 148 -24.23 4.50 -15.12
N PRO A 149 -23.40 4.09 -16.09
CA PRO A 149 -22.27 4.90 -16.52
C PRO A 149 -22.73 6.07 -17.42
N HIS A 150 -21.88 7.08 -17.53
CA HIS A 150 -22.01 8.21 -18.47
C HIS A 150 -23.19 9.17 -18.22
N SER A 151 -23.49 9.47 -16.95
CA SER A 151 -24.30 10.66 -16.65
C SER A 151 -23.57 11.93 -17.10
N VAL A 152 -24.33 12.94 -17.51
CA VAL A 152 -23.77 14.23 -17.91
C VAL A 152 -23.96 15.21 -16.76
N ASN A 153 -22.84 15.68 -16.20
CA ASN A 153 -22.88 16.74 -15.20
C ASN A 153 -23.23 18.09 -15.84
N PRO A 154 -23.86 19.01 -15.09
CA PRO A 154 -23.92 20.42 -15.49
C PRO A 154 -22.52 21.01 -15.73
N ASP A 155 -22.43 22.01 -16.62
CA ASP A 155 -21.19 22.76 -16.85
C ASP A 155 -20.78 23.50 -15.57
N GLY A 156 -19.48 23.51 -15.26
CA GLY A 156 -18.89 24.21 -14.11
C GLY A 156 -18.53 23.29 -12.93
N PRO A 157 -17.85 23.85 -11.91
CA PRO A 157 -17.43 23.07 -10.74
C PRO A 157 -18.63 22.60 -9.92
N PHE A 158 -18.49 21.47 -9.22
CA PHE A 158 -19.56 20.92 -8.36
C PHE A 158 -20.05 21.94 -7.34
N THR A 159 -19.16 22.79 -6.80
CA THR A 159 -19.51 23.85 -5.84
C THR A 159 -20.58 24.84 -6.35
N GLU A 160 -20.83 24.92 -7.66
CA GLU A 160 -21.86 25.80 -8.24
C GLU A 160 -23.25 25.15 -8.36
N TRP A 161 -23.33 23.81 -8.45
CA TRP A 161 -24.57 23.13 -8.81
C TRP A 161 -24.91 21.89 -7.97
N TRP A 162 -23.93 21.29 -7.30
CA TRP A 162 -24.13 20.14 -6.42
C TRP A 162 -24.67 20.58 -5.07
N SER A 163 -25.60 19.79 -4.53
CA SER A 163 -26.03 19.87 -3.14
C SER A 163 -26.53 18.50 -2.73
N ALA A 164 -25.99 17.97 -1.62
CA ALA A 164 -26.33 16.65 -1.11
C ALA A 164 -27.85 16.51 -0.90
N PRO A 165 -28.54 15.62 -1.63
CA PRO A 165 -29.96 15.39 -1.42
C PRO A 165 -30.19 14.65 -0.09
N VAL A 166 -31.35 14.87 0.54
CA VAL A 166 -31.73 14.20 1.80
C VAL A 166 -31.77 12.66 1.67
N SER A 167 -31.91 12.14 0.45
CA SER A 167 -31.88 10.71 0.15
C SER A 167 -30.49 10.11 -0.01
N MET A 168 -29.43 10.92 0.03
CA MET A 168 -28.06 10.43 -0.10
C MET A 168 -27.70 9.53 1.09
N PRO A 169 -27.08 8.37 0.85
CA PRO A 169 -26.48 7.57 1.92
C PRO A 169 -25.46 8.40 2.71
N THR A 170 -25.24 8.06 3.97
CA THR A 170 -24.16 8.70 4.76
C THR A 170 -22.84 7.99 4.61
N GLU A 171 -22.88 6.66 4.43
CA GLU A 171 -21.69 5.82 4.35
C GLU A 171 -21.26 5.60 2.90
N SER A 172 -19.94 5.56 2.70
CA SER A 172 -19.31 5.03 1.50
C SER A 172 -19.61 3.52 1.31
N THR A 173 -19.15 2.95 0.21
CA THR A 173 -19.18 1.51 -0.03
C THR A 173 -17.85 1.05 -0.57
N HIS A 174 -17.38 -0.04 0.01
CA HIS A 174 -16.15 -0.73 -0.36
C HIS A 174 -16.53 -2.09 -0.90
N GLY A 175 -15.80 -2.60 -1.86
CA GLY A 175 -16.06 -3.92 -2.41
C GLY A 175 -15.24 -4.22 -3.65
N THR A 176 -15.36 -5.44 -4.15
CA THR A 176 -14.47 -5.95 -5.19
C THR A 176 -15.08 -5.95 -6.58
N VAL A 177 -14.20 -5.88 -7.59
CA VAL A 177 -14.56 -5.99 -8.99
C VAL A 177 -13.47 -6.70 -9.78
N ALA A 178 -13.87 -7.68 -10.59
CA ALA A 178 -12.96 -8.34 -11.52
C ALA A 178 -12.73 -7.45 -12.75
N ILE A 179 -11.49 -6.99 -12.93
CA ILE A 179 -11.05 -6.27 -14.13
C ILE A 179 -10.25 -7.25 -15.00
N PRO A 180 -10.75 -7.64 -16.18
CA PRO A 180 -10.05 -8.60 -17.03
C PRO A 180 -8.82 -7.96 -17.66
N ALA A 181 -7.69 -8.67 -17.61
CA ALA A 181 -6.53 -8.37 -18.44
C ALA A 181 -6.72 -8.88 -19.87
N SER A 182 -6.25 -8.11 -20.85
CA SER A 182 -6.24 -8.49 -22.26
C SER A 182 -5.16 -9.53 -22.58
N ASP A 183 -4.04 -9.49 -21.86
CA ASP A 183 -3.00 -10.50 -21.90
C ASP A 183 -3.43 -11.76 -21.11
N PRO A 184 -3.51 -12.94 -21.75
CA PRO A 184 -3.87 -14.18 -21.07
C PRO A 184 -2.80 -14.68 -20.09
N ASP A 185 -1.57 -14.18 -20.14
CA ASP A 185 -0.49 -14.57 -19.22
C ASP A 185 -0.43 -13.64 -17.98
N PHE A 186 -1.18 -12.54 -17.98
CA PHE A 186 -1.37 -11.67 -16.81
C PHE A 186 -2.69 -11.97 -16.09
N HIS A 187 -2.61 -12.25 -14.79
CA HIS A 187 -3.74 -12.68 -13.98
C HIS A 187 -3.91 -11.78 -12.76
N PRO A 188 -4.54 -10.60 -12.87
CA PRO A 188 -4.76 -9.72 -11.73
C PRO A 188 -5.77 -10.34 -10.75
N ARG A 189 -5.56 -10.12 -9.44
CA ARG A 189 -6.60 -10.26 -8.41
C ARG A 189 -7.72 -9.25 -8.66
N ASP A 190 -8.87 -9.51 -8.03
CA ASP A 190 -9.99 -8.57 -8.06
C ASP A 190 -9.55 -7.22 -7.48
N ALA A 191 -9.92 -6.15 -8.18
CA ALA A 191 -9.69 -4.78 -7.75
C ALA A 191 -10.60 -4.45 -6.56
N VAL A 192 -10.13 -3.58 -5.65
CA VAL A 192 -10.94 -3.06 -4.53
C VAL A 192 -11.34 -1.63 -4.82
N VAL A 193 -12.63 -1.33 -4.71
CA VAL A 193 -13.21 -0.04 -5.08
C VAL A 193 -13.78 0.65 -3.86
N TYR A 194 -13.50 1.94 -3.75
CA TYR A 194 -14.20 2.87 -2.88
C TYR A 194 -15.23 3.68 -3.69
N LEU A 195 -16.48 3.64 -3.26
CA LEU A 195 -17.57 4.47 -3.76
C LEU A 195 -17.98 5.50 -2.71
N PRO A 196 -17.84 6.80 -2.98
CA PRO A 196 -18.29 7.83 -2.05
C PRO A 196 -19.82 7.87 -1.96
N PRO A 197 -20.38 8.49 -0.91
CA PRO A 197 -21.83 8.63 -0.74
C PRO A 197 -22.58 9.14 -1.98
N ALA A 198 -22.02 10.13 -2.69
CA ALA A 198 -22.63 10.68 -3.90
C ALA A 198 -22.72 9.67 -5.07
N ALA A 199 -21.77 8.74 -5.18
CA ALA A 199 -21.75 7.72 -6.24
C ALA A 199 -22.87 6.68 -6.08
N ARG A 200 -23.47 6.60 -4.89
CA ARG A 200 -24.50 5.60 -4.54
C ARG A 200 -25.93 6.05 -4.80
N LEU A 201 -26.11 7.28 -5.29
CA LEU A 201 -27.42 7.80 -5.67
C LEU A 201 -27.88 7.17 -6.98
N ALA A 202 -29.20 7.02 -7.14
CA ALA A 202 -29.77 6.55 -8.40
C ALA A 202 -29.49 7.51 -9.57
N ASP A 203 -29.47 8.81 -9.28
CA ASP A 203 -29.07 9.89 -10.20
C ASP A 203 -27.71 10.46 -9.75
N ALA A 204 -26.72 9.58 -9.54
CA ALA A 204 -25.38 9.99 -9.14
C ALA A 204 -24.74 10.92 -10.20
N PRO A 205 -23.96 11.94 -9.80
CA PRO A 205 -23.14 12.69 -10.73
C PRO A 205 -21.97 11.82 -11.20
N ALA A 206 -21.44 12.13 -12.38
CA ALA A 206 -20.17 11.58 -12.81
C ALA A 206 -19.06 12.13 -11.91
N LEU A 207 -18.13 11.30 -11.43
CA LEU A 207 -17.08 11.70 -10.48
C LEU A 207 -15.66 11.53 -11.07
N PRO A 208 -14.65 12.25 -10.57
CA PRO A 208 -13.24 11.96 -10.86
C PRO A 208 -12.85 10.55 -10.41
N VAL A 209 -11.76 10.05 -11.00
CA VAL A 209 -11.20 8.71 -10.73
C VAL A 209 -9.81 8.84 -10.17
N VAL A 210 -9.53 8.04 -9.13
CA VAL A 210 -8.18 7.71 -8.70
C VAL A 210 -7.96 6.21 -8.91
N VAL A 211 -7.01 5.82 -9.75
CA VAL A 211 -6.53 4.44 -9.80
C VAL A 211 -5.38 4.30 -8.82
N PHE A 212 -5.45 3.36 -7.88
CA PHE A 212 -4.45 3.21 -6.81
C PHE A 212 -3.68 1.89 -6.92
N LEU A 213 -2.35 1.96 -6.85
CA LEU A 213 -1.42 0.83 -6.95
C LEU A 213 -0.74 0.57 -5.60
N SER A 214 -0.80 -0.67 -5.12
CA SER A 214 -0.15 -1.05 -3.85
C SER A 214 1.37 -1.12 -3.96
N GLY A 215 2.08 -1.23 -2.83
CA GLY A 215 3.50 -1.59 -2.83
C GLY A 215 3.73 -3.09 -3.01
N GLN A 216 5.00 -3.51 -3.13
CA GLN A 216 5.41 -4.93 -3.14
C GLN A 216 5.91 -5.35 -1.73
N PRO A 217 5.52 -6.52 -1.17
CA PRO A 217 4.45 -7.42 -1.61
C PRO A 217 3.07 -6.95 -1.12
N GLY A 218 2.20 -6.57 -2.06
CA GLY A 218 0.88 -6.02 -1.77
C GLY A 218 -0.26 -6.63 -2.58
N ALA A 219 -1.47 -6.13 -2.33
CA ALA A 219 -2.71 -6.50 -3.00
C ALA A 219 -3.61 -5.26 -3.14
N PRO A 220 -4.59 -5.29 -4.04
CA PRO A 220 -5.61 -4.25 -4.10
C PRO A 220 -6.30 -4.04 -2.75
N ASP A 221 -6.31 -2.79 -2.29
CA ASP A 221 -6.96 -2.39 -1.05
C ASP A 221 -7.15 -0.86 -1.03
N VAL A 222 -8.18 -0.40 -0.31
CA VAL A 222 -8.46 1.02 -0.06
C VAL A 222 -8.51 1.35 1.44
N ALA A 223 -8.26 0.37 2.33
CA ALA A 223 -8.43 0.57 3.77
C ALA A 223 -7.51 1.65 4.36
N ASP A 224 -6.29 1.84 3.83
CA ASP A 224 -5.36 2.89 4.30
C ASP A 224 -5.79 4.29 3.90
N ILE A 225 -6.74 4.43 2.97
CA ILE A 225 -7.21 5.74 2.48
C ILE A 225 -8.69 5.95 2.72
N GLY A 226 -9.38 4.94 3.26
CA GLY A 226 -10.83 4.94 3.48
C GLY A 226 -11.29 6.05 4.41
N GLU A 227 -10.62 6.22 5.56
CA GLU A 227 -10.96 7.28 6.52
C GLU A 227 -10.73 8.67 5.93
N VAL A 228 -9.61 8.88 5.23
CA VAL A 228 -9.34 10.13 4.50
C VAL A 228 -10.45 10.40 3.48
N LEU A 229 -10.81 9.42 2.66
CA LEU A 229 -11.87 9.57 1.66
C LEU A 229 -13.25 9.83 2.27
N ASP A 230 -13.57 9.22 3.41
CA ASP A 230 -14.82 9.41 4.13
C ASP A 230 -14.89 10.82 4.76
N ASP A 231 -13.80 11.29 5.35
CA ASP A 231 -13.70 12.64 5.94
C ASP A 231 -13.85 13.71 4.86
N PHE A 232 -13.11 13.60 3.75
CA PHE A 232 -13.28 14.52 2.63
C PHE A 232 -14.70 14.45 2.04
N ALA A 233 -15.27 13.26 1.88
CA ALA A 233 -16.66 13.15 1.43
C ALA A 233 -17.62 13.86 2.38
N ALA A 234 -17.43 13.73 3.69
CA ALA A 234 -18.27 14.41 4.69
C ALA A 234 -18.12 15.94 4.64
N GLU A 235 -16.92 16.44 4.36
CA GLU A 235 -16.65 17.88 4.23
C GLU A 235 -17.15 18.49 2.91
N HIS A 236 -17.33 17.66 1.87
CA HIS A 236 -17.66 18.08 0.52
C HIS A 236 -19.03 17.56 0.02
N ASP A 237 -20.05 17.57 0.87
CA ASP A 237 -21.43 17.20 0.50
C ASP A 237 -21.55 15.79 -0.12
N GLY A 238 -20.78 14.84 0.39
CA GLY A 238 -20.71 13.44 -0.06
C GLY A 238 -19.86 13.22 -1.31
N LEU A 239 -19.15 14.25 -1.80
CA LEU A 239 -18.27 14.18 -2.96
C LEU A 239 -16.86 13.76 -2.57
N ALA A 240 -16.36 12.74 -3.27
CA ALA A 240 -14.98 12.32 -3.30
C ALA A 240 -14.75 11.62 -4.66
N PRO A 241 -13.50 11.33 -5.07
CA PRO A 241 -13.28 10.52 -6.26
C PRO A 241 -13.79 9.08 -6.05
N ILE A 242 -14.12 8.40 -7.15
CA ILE A 242 -14.19 6.94 -7.15
C ILE A 242 -12.74 6.45 -7.13
N VAL A 243 -12.37 5.64 -6.13
CA VAL A 243 -11.03 5.06 -6.07
C VAL A 243 -11.12 3.59 -6.48
N VAL A 244 -10.28 3.18 -7.42
CA VAL A 244 -10.19 1.80 -7.89
C VAL A 244 -8.75 1.35 -7.65
N SER A 245 -8.53 0.59 -6.58
CA SER A 245 -7.25 -0.08 -6.35
C SER A 245 -7.16 -1.31 -7.25
N ILE A 246 -6.20 -1.32 -8.17
CA ILE A 246 -6.04 -2.41 -9.17
C ILE A 246 -4.79 -3.24 -8.87
N ASP A 247 -4.78 -4.49 -9.31
CA ASP A 247 -3.64 -5.38 -9.10
C ASP A 247 -2.62 -5.28 -10.25
N HIS A 248 -1.64 -4.40 -10.14
CA HIS A 248 -0.53 -4.33 -11.10
C HIS A 248 0.56 -5.37 -10.84
N LEU A 249 0.56 -6.03 -9.68
CA LEU A 249 1.56 -7.06 -9.32
C LEU A 249 1.18 -8.43 -9.88
N GLY A 250 -0.10 -8.68 -10.11
CA GLY A 250 -0.60 -9.97 -10.57
C GLY A 250 -0.80 -10.96 -9.41
N GLY A 251 -1.65 -11.96 -9.66
CA GLY A 251 -2.50 -12.59 -8.65
C GLY A 251 -1.87 -13.61 -7.71
N ASP A 252 -0.55 -13.68 -7.65
CA ASP A 252 0.19 -14.49 -6.68
C ASP A 252 1.13 -13.55 -5.89
N GLY A 253 1.02 -13.52 -4.55
CA GLY A 253 1.69 -12.53 -3.67
C GLY A 253 3.23 -12.51 -3.64
N GLY A 254 3.89 -13.13 -4.61
CA GLY A 254 5.33 -13.02 -4.87
C GLY A 254 5.67 -12.51 -6.28
N ASN A 255 4.68 -12.22 -7.12
CA ASN A 255 4.93 -11.63 -8.44
C ASN A 255 5.39 -10.18 -8.30
N ASN A 256 6.26 -9.77 -9.22
CA ASN A 256 6.68 -8.39 -9.40
C ASN A 256 6.99 -8.22 -10.89
N PRO A 257 5.99 -7.85 -11.72
CA PRO A 257 6.15 -7.67 -13.16
C PRO A 257 6.88 -6.36 -13.51
N LEU A 258 7.45 -5.66 -12.51
CA LEU A 258 8.29 -4.48 -12.69
C LEU A 258 7.59 -3.30 -13.37
N CYS A 259 6.25 -3.28 -13.35
CA CYS A 259 5.44 -2.32 -14.11
C CYS A 259 5.85 -2.25 -15.60
N VAL A 260 6.21 -3.39 -16.20
CA VAL A 260 6.52 -3.49 -17.64
C VAL A 260 5.66 -4.55 -18.31
N ASP A 261 5.75 -4.60 -19.64
CA ASP A 261 5.15 -5.66 -20.43
C ASP A 261 6.17 -6.74 -20.80
N GLY A 262 5.71 -7.98 -20.94
CA GLY A 262 6.52 -9.13 -21.36
C GLY A 262 7.31 -9.87 -20.26
N TYR A 263 7.31 -9.40 -19.01
CA TYR A 263 7.86 -10.11 -17.85
C TYR A 263 6.75 -10.37 -16.83
N GLN A 264 6.43 -11.65 -16.63
CA GLN A 264 5.29 -12.09 -15.78
C GLN A 264 3.91 -11.58 -16.27
N GLY A 265 3.81 -11.17 -17.52
CA GLY A 265 2.60 -10.68 -18.19
C GLY A 265 2.73 -9.20 -18.61
N ASP A 266 1.67 -8.67 -19.22
CA ASP A 266 1.61 -7.28 -19.70
C ASP A 266 0.99 -6.34 -18.65
N ALA A 267 1.71 -6.16 -17.54
CA ALA A 267 1.25 -5.36 -16.39
C ALA A 267 1.08 -3.87 -16.73
N PHE A 268 1.99 -3.30 -17.53
CA PHE A 268 1.92 -1.90 -17.92
C PHE A 268 0.70 -1.63 -18.82
N SER A 269 0.42 -2.53 -19.75
CA SER A 269 -0.78 -2.50 -20.58
C SER A 269 -2.05 -2.67 -19.75
N TYR A 270 -2.07 -3.56 -18.75
CA TYR A 270 -3.21 -3.69 -17.85
C TYR A 270 -3.54 -2.38 -17.13
N VAL A 271 -2.52 -1.72 -16.56
CA VAL A 271 -2.67 -0.45 -15.82
C VAL A 271 -3.14 0.69 -16.72
N ASN A 272 -2.63 0.78 -17.95
CA ASN A 272 -2.83 1.96 -18.81
C ASN A 272 -3.89 1.80 -19.89
N VAL A 273 -4.36 0.58 -20.15
CA VAL A 273 -5.34 0.27 -21.19
C VAL A 273 -6.55 -0.44 -20.62
N ASP A 274 -6.35 -1.63 -20.02
CA ASP A 274 -7.47 -2.49 -19.64
C ASP A 274 -8.27 -1.92 -18.46
N ALA A 275 -7.58 -1.49 -17.39
CA ALA A 275 -8.23 -0.91 -16.23
C ALA A 275 -8.95 0.42 -16.55
N PRO A 276 -8.35 1.41 -17.24
CA PRO A 276 -9.05 2.63 -17.62
C PRO A 276 -10.27 2.37 -18.50
N ALA A 277 -10.17 1.50 -19.50
CA ALA A 277 -11.29 1.15 -20.38
C ALA A 277 -12.43 0.45 -19.61
N PHE A 278 -12.08 -0.42 -18.65
CA PHE A 278 -13.06 -1.05 -17.78
C PHE A 278 -13.76 -0.01 -16.90
N ILE A 279 -13.00 0.88 -16.26
CA ILE A 279 -13.53 1.89 -15.35
C ILE A 279 -14.48 2.84 -16.10
N GLU A 280 -14.06 3.34 -17.26
CA GLU A 280 -14.88 4.24 -18.08
C GLU A 280 -16.21 3.60 -18.51
N SER A 281 -16.22 2.29 -18.76
CA SER A 281 -17.42 1.58 -19.25
C SER A 281 -18.37 1.08 -18.16
N HIS A 282 -17.93 1.00 -16.90
CA HIS A 282 -18.71 0.41 -15.80
C HIS A 282 -19.04 1.38 -14.67
N PHE A 283 -18.31 2.48 -14.53
CA PHE A 283 -18.54 3.47 -13.49
C PHE A 283 -19.03 4.80 -14.08
N ASN A 284 -19.75 5.55 -13.27
CA ASN A 284 -20.19 6.89 -13.64
C ASN A 284 -19.07 7.90 -13.37
N VAL A 285 -18.14 8.00 -14.33
CA VAL A 285 -16.90 8.78 -14.18
C VAL A 285 -16.84 9.95 -15.13
N LEU A 286 -16.16 11.02 -14.71
CA LEU A 286 -15.92 12.19 -15.54
C LEU A 286 -14.96 11.85 -16.68
N PRO A 287 -15.23 12.31 -17.92
CA PRO A 287 -14.28 12.17 -19.01
C PRO A 287 -13.11 13.15 -18.84
N GLY A 288 -12.05 12.93 -19.61
CA GLY A 288 -10.93 13.86 -19.71
C GLY A 288 -9.88 13.65 -18.63
N ARG A 289 -8.61 13.70 -19.06
CA ARG A 289 -7.43 13.44 -18.22
C ARG A 289 -7.40 14.22 -16.92
N GLU A 290 -7.94 15.43 -16.91
CA GLU A 290 -7.94 16.31 -15.74
C GLU A 290 -8.69 15.74 -14.53
N ASN A 291 -9.60 14.79 -14.78
CA ASN A 291 -10.40 14.07 -13.79
C ASN A 291 -9.86 12.67 -13.47
N TRP A 292 -8.74 12.27 -14.10
CA TRP A 292 -8.14 10.94 -13.95
C TRP A 292 -6.75 11.07 -13.33
N THR A 293 -6.59 10.43 -12.19
CA THR A 293 -5.34 10.42 -11.42
C THR A 293 -4.91 8.99 -11.18
N ILE A 294 -3.62 8.71 -11.37
CA ILE A 294 -3.02 7.46 -10.94
C ILE A 294 -2.19 7.72 -9.68
N ALA A 295 -2.34 6.84 -8.70
CA ALA A 295 -1.67 6.95 -7.41
C ALA A 295 -1.01 5.62 -7.08
N GLY A 296 0.07 5.65 -6.31
CA GLY A 296 0.64 4.41 -5.81
C GLY A 296 1.65 4.58 -4.71
N PHE A 297 1.92 3.49 -4.00
CA PHE A 297 2.88 3.41 -2.91
C PHE A 297 4.04 2.47 -3.28
N SER A 298 5.29 2.84 -2.97
CA SER A 298 6.46 1.97 -3.18
C SER A 298 6.62 1.57 -4.65
N ASN A 299 6.70 0.28 -4.97
CA ASN A 299 6.61 -0.22 -6.33
C ASN A 299 5.41 0.33 -7.13
N GLY A 300 4.24 0.50 -6.49
CA GLY A 300 3.08 1.14 -7.12
C GLY A 300 3.29 2.64 -7.39
N GLY A 301 4.10 3.33 -6.57
CA GLY A 301 4.44 4.75 -6.78
C GLY A 301 5.30 4.95 -8.02
N GLU A 302 6.31 4.10 -8.19
CA GLU A 302 7.13 4.01 -9.42
C GLU A 302 6.25 3.78 -10.65
N CYS A 303 5.37 2.78 -10.58
CA CYS A 303 4.45 2.46 -11.66
C CYS A 303 3.47 3.60 -11.97
N ALA A 304 3.03 4.34 -10.95
CA ALA A 304 2.14 5.49 -11.11
C ALA A 304 2.83 6.64 -11.86
N ILE A 305 4.05 7.02 -11.47
CA ILE A 305 4.78 8.08 -12.18
C ILE A 305 5.23 7.66 -13.57
N ALA A 306 5.65 6.40 -13.76
CA ALA A 306 5.95 5.85 -15.09
C ALA A 306 4.72 5.90 -16.01
N SER A 307 3.56 5.47 -15.49
CA SER A 307 2.28 5.47 -16.20
C SER A 307 1.83 6.89 -16.57
N ALA A 308 1.89 7.83 -15.63
CA ALA A 308 1.50 9.22 -15.88
C ALA A 308 2.44 9.94 -16.86
N ALA A 309 3.73 9.59 -16.86
CA ALA A 309 4.70 10.10 -17.81
C ALA A 309 4.50 9.52 -19.22
N ALA A 310 4.28 8.20 -19.33
CA ALA A 310 4.16 7.53 -20.62
C ALA A 310 2.78 7.71 -21.28
N ASN A 311 1.71 7.85 -20.49
CA ASN A 311 0.32 7.94 -20.95
C ASN A 311 -0.36 9.24 -20.45
N PRO A 312 0.24 10.42 -20.73
CA PRO A 312 -0.27 11.68 -20.21
C PRO A 312 -1.66 12.02 -20.75
N GLU A 313 -2.10 11.47 -21.88
CA GLU A 313 -3.46 11.62 -22.41
C GLU A 313 -4.55 10.98 -21.54
N THR A 314 -4.19 9.98 -20.73
CA THR A 314 -5.09 9.34 -19.76
C THR A 314 -4.94 10.02 -18.40
N TRP A 315 -3.70 10.20 -17.94
CA TRP A 315 -3.43 10.65 -16.58
C TRP A 315 -3.12 12.15 -16.53
N GLY A 316 -4.07 12.94 -16.02
CA GLY A 316 -3.87 14.37 -15.74
C GLY A 316 -3.44 14.65 -14.31
N GLY A 317 -3.40 13.62 -13.46
CA GLY A 317 -2.91 13.65 -12.10
C GLY A 317 -2.01 12.46 -11.79
N VAL A 318 -1.02 12.66 -10.91
CA VAL A 318 -0.27 11.57 -10.29
C VAL A 318 -0.01 11.83 -8.81
N ILE A 319 -0.12 10.79 -7.99
CA ILE A 319 0.31 10.77 -6.58
C ILE A 319 1.32 9.63 -6.40
N ASP A 320 2.59 9.97 -6.28
CA ASP A 320 3.69 9.02 -6.07
C ASP A 320 4.10 9.07 -4.59
N ILE A 321 3.90 7.96 -3.87
CA ILE A 321 4.13 7.86 -2.43
C ILE A 321 5.28 6.88 -2.18
N SER A 322 6.41 7.37 -1.69
CA SER A 322 7.60 6.56 -1.41
C SER A 322 8.01 5.68 -2.60
N GLY A 323 7.88 6.20 -3.82
CA GLY A 323 8.09 5.44 -5.06
C GLY A 323 9.52 4.95 -5.26
N GLU A 324 9.65 3.77 -5.87
CA GLU A 324 10.95 3.30 -6.37
C GLU A 324 11.49 4.22 -7.47
N LEU A 325 12.81 4.40 -7.53
CA LEU A 325 13.43 5.26 -8.55
C LEU A 325 13.40 4.63 -9.95
N GLU A 326 13.40 3.30 -9.99
CA GLU A 326 13.50 2.46 -11.17
C GLU A 326 12.89 1.09 -10.87
N PRO A 327 12.50 0.31 -11.89
CA PRO A 327 12.03 -1.05 -11.67
C PRO A 327 13.06 -1.87 -10.89
N ASP A 328 12.63 -2.59 -9.85
CA ASP A 328 13.55 -3.32 -8.98
C ASP A 328 13.04 -4.71 -8.55
N LEU A 329 13.88 -5.74 -8.72
CA LEU A 329 13.73 -7.09 -8.16
C LEU A 329 14.63 -7.31 -6.94
N GLY A 330 15.27 -6.27 -6.41
CA GLY A 330 16.20 -6.31 -5.28
C GLY A 330 17.64 -6.02 -5.62
N SER A 331 18.00 -6.14 -6.90
CA SER A 331 19.29 -5.66 -7.38
C SER A 331 19.23 -5.37 -8.86
N GLU A 332 19.93 -4.32 -9.29
CA GLU A 332 20.05 -3.94 -10.70
C GLU A 332 20.41 -5.12 -11.62
N ARG A 333 21.31 -6.01 -11.18
CA ARG A 333 21.69 -7.20 -11.96
C ARG A 333 20.53 -8.18 -12.11
N GLU A 334 19.81 -8.47 -11.03
CA GLU A 334 18.68 -9.39 -11.05
C GLU A 334 17.54 -8.82 -11.89
N THR A 335 17.19 -7.55 -11.68
CA THR A 335 16.22 -6.82 -12.49
C THR A 335 16.57 -6.90 -13.97
N LEU A 336 17.82 -6.58 -14.33
CA LEU A 336 18.27 -6.59 -15.71
C LEU A 336 18.23 -8.00 -16.32
N GLU A 337 18.78 -9.01 -15.63
CA GLU A 337 18.89 -10.37 -16.15
C GLU A 337 17.53 -11.06 -16.26
N GLU A 338 16.67 -10.93 -15.25
CA GLU A 338 15.39 -11.62 -15.19
C GLU A 338 14.28 -10.79 -15.84
N GLY A 339 14.11 -9.54 -15.42
CA GLY A 339 13.05 -8.64 -15.88
C GLY A 339 13.21 -8.19 -17.33
N PHE A 340 14.44 -7.89 -17.74
CA PHE A 340 14.74 -7.30 -19.06
C PHE A 340 15.55 -8.24 -19.96
N GLY A 341 15.79 -9.49 -19.55
CA GLY A 341 16.52 -10.48 -20.35
C GLY A 341 17.96 -10.08 -20.71
N GLY A 342 18.58 -9.21 -19.90
CA GLY A 342 19.89 -8.63 -20.14
C GLY A 342 19.91 -7.37 -21.03
N ASP A 343 18.74 -6.84 -21.42
CA ASP A 343 18.65 -5.65 -22.26
C ASP A 343 18.71 -4.36 -21.43
N GLN A 344 19.92 -3.79 -21.35
CA GLN A 344 20.17 -2.53 -20.62
C GLN A 344 19.36 -1.37 -21.21
N GLN A 345 19.15 -1.34 -22.52
CA GLN A 345 18.43 -0.25 -23.15
C GLN A 345 16.95 -0.29 -22.77
N ALA A 346 16.36 -1.48 -22.72
CA ALA A 346 14.98 -1.65 -22.27
C ALA A 346 14.84 -1.27 -20.79
N TYR A 347 15.77 -1.72 -19.93
CA TYR A 347 15.77 -1.35 -18.52
C TYR A 347 15.89 0.16 -18.30
N ASP A 348 16.85 0.82 -18.95
CA ASP A 348 17.05 2.27 -18.83
C ASP A 348 15.84 3.06 -19.36
N ALA A 349 15.15 2.55 -20.40
CA ALA A 349 13.96 3.18 -20.98
C ALA A 349 12.73 3.05 -20.09
N ALA A 350 12.66 2.03 -19.24
CA ALA A 350 11.56 1.82 -18.29
C ALA A 350 11.64 2.76 -17.07
N LYS A 351 12.80 3.36 -16.77
CA LYS A 351 12.98 4.22 -15.60
C LYS A 351 12.11 5.48 -15.71
N PRO A 352 11.34 5.86 -14.67
CA PRO A 352 10.49 7.06 -14.70
C PRO A 352 11.23 8.35 -15.14
N VAL A 353 12.45 8.57 -14.65
CA VAL A 353 13.27 9.74 -15.03
C VAL A 353 13.59 9.79 -16.53
N THR A 354 13.77 8.63 -17.16
CA THR A 354 14.02 8.52 -18.61
C THR A 354 12.74 8.80 -19.39
N ILE A 355 11.60 8.25 -18.95
CA ILE A 355 10.29 8.46 -19.58
C ILE A 355 9.91 9.96 -19.52
N LEU A 356 10.09 10.59 -18.35
CA LEU A 356 9.86 12.02 -18.16
C LEU A 356 10.72 12.88 -19.10
N ALA A 357 12.03 12.59 -19.17
CA ALA A 357 12.94 13.32 -20.05
C ALA A 357 12.60 13.14 -21.54
N ALA A 358 12.23 11.93 -21.95
CA ALA A 358 11.81 11.65 -23.32
C ALA A 358 10.51 12.38 -23.68
N GLY A 359 9.51 12.35 -22.79
CA GLY A 359 8.25 13.07 -22.96
C GLY A 359 8.44 14.59 -23.02
N ALA A 360 9.32 15.15 -22.20
CA ALA A 360 9.65 16.57 -22.22
C ALA A 360 10.32 17.02 -23.54
N ALA A 361 11.03 16.11 -24.21
CA ALA A 361 11.66 16.38 -25.51
C ALA A 361 10.66 16.38 -26.68
N ASP A 362 9.50 15.76 -26.51
CA ASP A 362 8.40 15.77 -27.48
C ASP A 362 7.43 16.94 -27.20
N PRO A 363 7.25 17.91 -28.12
CA PRO A 363 6.39 19.06 -27.90
C PRO A 363 4.91 18.72 -27.60
N ALA A 364 4.39 17.62 -28.13
CA ALA A 364 3.00 17.22 -27.88
C ALA A 364 2.84 16.72 -26.44
N THR A 365 3.73 15.84 -26.01
CA THR A 365 3.77 15.31 -24.65
C THR A 365 4.07 16.39 -23.62
N ALA A 366 5.07 17.24 -23.88
CA ALA A 366 5.43 18.36 -23.00
C ALA A 366 4.26 19.33 -22.75
N ALA A 367 3.38 19.53 -23.74
CA ALA A 367 2.17 20.33 -23.57
C ALA A 367 1.16 19.70 -22.62
N LEU A 368 1.07 18.36 -22.59
CA LEU A 368 0.22 17.64 -21.63
C LEU A 368 0.80 17.68 -20.23
N TYR A 369 2.13 17.53 -20.08
CA TYR A 369 2.82 17.67 -18.79
C TYR A 369 2.54 19.01 -18.12
N ALA A 370 2.52 20.11 -18.87
CA ALA A 370 2.18 21.44 -18.32
C ALA A 370 0.79 21.50 -17.64
N GLY A 371 -0.13 20.60 -18.01
CA GLY A 371 -1.44 20.45 -17.39
C GLY A 371 -1.53 19.35 -16.33
N THR A 372 -0.47 18.56 -16.11
CA THR A 372 -0.43 17.48 -15.12
C THR A 372 -0.14 18.02 -13.72
N LEU A 373 -0.96 17.64 -12.75
CA LEU A 373 -0.66 17.85 -11.33
C LEU A 373 0.05 16.61 -10.79
N ALA A 374 1.26 16.77 -10.25
CA ALA A 374 2.02 15.69 -9.65
C ALA A 374 2.26 15.98 -8.17
N VAL A 375 1.93 15.02 -7.32
CA VAL A 375 2.22 15.06 -5.88
C VAL A 375 3.18 13.93 -5.58
N PHE A 376 4.33 14.27 -5.03
CA PHE A 376 5.32 13.33 -4.54
C PHE A 376 5.28 13.39 -3.02
N ALA A 377 5.13 12.25 -2.37
CA ALA A 377 5.02 12.17 -0.93
C ALA A 377 5.95 11.11 -0.36
N ASP A 378 6.49 11.34 0.84
CA ASP A 378 7.33 10.36 1.51
C ASP A 378 7.39 10.58 3.03
N GLY A 379 7.83 9.55 3.75
CA GLY A 379 8.20 9.64 5.17
C GLY A 379 9.60 10.22 5.35
N SER A 380 9.79 11.07 6.36
CA SER A 380 11.11 11.67 6.64
C SER A 380 12.18 10.65 7.06
N GLU A 381 11.76 9.45 7.48
CA GLU A 381 12.64 8.36 7.92
C GLU A 381 12.72 7.20 6.89
N ASP A 382 12.25 7.42 5.65
CA ASP A 382 12.06 6.37 4.64
C ASP A 382 13.18 6.30 3.59
N GLU A 383 14.45 6.20 4.02
CA GLU A 383 15.54 5.97 3.05
C GLU A 383 15.58 4.49 2.62
N PRO A 384 15.82 4.19 1.33
CA PRO A 384 16.29 5.10 0.27
C PRO A 384 15.17 5.82 -0.52
N TYR A 385 13.91 5.53 -0.25
CA TYR A 385 12.77 6.07 -1.00
C TYR A 385 12.69 7.60 -0.93
N LEU A 386 13.03 8.20 0.22
CA LEU A 386 13.08 9.66 0.35
C LEU A 386 14.01 10.31 -0.69
N THR A 387 15.17 9.71 -0.93
CA THR A 387 16.09 10.15 -1.98
C THR A 387 15.50 9.95 -3.39
N ALA A 388 14.80 8.84 -3.62
CA ALA A 388 14.10 8.57 -4.88
C ALA A 388 12.99 9.60 -5.13
N THR A 389 12.11 9.84 -4.15
CA THR A 389 11.03 10.83 -4.18
C THR A 389 11.55 12.22 -4.54
N HIS A 390 12.64 12.67 -3.91
CA HIS A 390 13.25 13.95 -4.26
C HIS A 390 13.76 14.01 -5.71
N THR A 391 14.29 12.90 -6.22
CA THR A 391 14.78 12.78 -7.60
C THR A 391 13.63 12.81 -8.60
N LEU A 392 12.56 12.04 -8.35
CA LEU A 392 11.38 11.98 -9.19
C LEU A 392 10.60 13.31 -9.19
N PHE A 393 10.46 13.95 -8.02
CA PHE A 393 9.90 15.29 -7.88
C PHE A 393 10.63 16.32 -8.75
N ALA A 394 11.97 16.31 -8.72
CA ALA A 394 12.79 17.19 -9.53
C ALA A 394 12.63 16.89 -11.02
N ALA A 395 12.71 15.62 -11.42
CA ALA A 395 12.58 15.20 -12.82
C ALA A 395 11.21 15.57 -13.41
N ALA A 396 10.12 15.37 -12.66
CA ALA A 396 8.77 15.75 -13.10
C ALA A 396 8.62 17.26 -13.25
N GLY A 397 9.19 18.04 -12.33
CA GLY A 397 9.23 19.50 -12.43
C GLY A 397 10.04 20.00 -13.63
N GLU A 398 11.20 19.39 -13.90
CA GLU A 398 12.03 19.68 -15.08
C GLU A 398 11.33 19.31 -16.39
N ALA A 399 10.54 18.23 -16.39
CA ALA A 399 9.71 17.84 -17.53
C ALA A 399 8.51 18.79 -17.76
N GLY A 400 8.18 19.65 -16.79
CA GLY A 400 7.15 20.68 -16.89
C GLY A 400 5.83 20.36 -16.18
N MET A 401 5.77 19.27 -15.40
CA MET A 401 4.61 18.98 -14.55
C MET A 401 4.51 19.99 -13.39
N ARG A 402 3.29 20.25 -12.91
CA ARG A 402 3.08 20.99 -11.67
C ARG A 402 3.35 20.05 -10.48
N SER A 403 4.61 19.93 -10.10
CA SER A 403 5.04 19.06 -9.00
C SER A 403 4.90 19.72 -7.63
N ASN A 404 4.47 18.93 -6.64
CA ASN A 404 4.41 19.29 -5.23
C ASN A 404 5.09 18.19 -4.43
N LEU A 405 5.78 18.56 -3.35
CA LEU A 405 6.46 17.62 -2.46
C LEU A 405 5.82 17.71 -1.07
N VAL A 406 5.47 16.55 -0.51
CA VAL A 406 4.83 16.40 0.80
C VAL A 406 5.68 15.44 1.63
N ILE A 407 6.19 15.89 2.78
CA ILE A 407 6.99 15.03 3.67
C ILE A 407 6.23 14.80 4.97
N SER A 408 6.02 13.53 5.32
CA SER A 408 5.42 13.09 6.56
C SER A 408 6.53 12.96 7.61
N GLU A 409 6.51 13.85 8.61
CA GLU A 409 7.58 13.92 9.61
C GLU A 409 7.43 12.80 10.66
N GLY A 410 8.51 12.05 10.86
CA GLY A 410 8.60 10.97 11.85
C GLY A 410 7.99 9.63 11.41
N THR A 411 7.65 9.48 10.13
CA THR A 411 7.15 8.24 9.53
C THR A 411 8.16 7.63 8.55
N GLY A 412 8.02 6.33 8.29
CA GLY A 412 8.84 5.56 7.34
C GLY A 412 8.02 4.94 6.20
N HIS A 413 8.43 3.77 5.72
CA HIS A 413 7.75 2.98 4.68
C HIS A 413 6.49 2.26 5.21
N GLU A 414 5.47 3.03 5.61
CA GLU A 414 4.31 2.50 6.35
C GLU A 414 2.99 3.20 5.98
N SER A 415 1.85 2.59 6.36
CA SER A 415 0.51 3.10 6.05
C SER A 415 0.26 4.54 6.51
N ALA A 416 0.88 4.98 7.61
CA ALA A 416 0.75 6.36 8.09
C ALA A 416 1.30 7.39 7.07
N THR A 417 2.31 7.01 6.28
CA THR A 417 2.82 7.85 5.17
C THR A 417 1.81 7.91 4.03
N ILE A 418 1.14 6.80 3.73
CA ILE A 418 0.07 6.73 2.71
C ILE A 418 -1.10 7.62 3.10
N GLU A 419 -1.62 7.48 4.33
CA GLU A 419 -2.70 8.31 4.88
C GLU A 419 -2.37 9.81 4.75
N TYR A 420 -1.19 10.20 5.25
CA TYR A 420 -0.73 11.58 5.21
C TYR A 420 -0.59 12.12 3.78
N ALA A 421 -0.05 11.30 2.87
CA ALA A 421 0.11 11.67 1.47
C ALA A 421 -1.23 11.95 0.80
N PHE A 422 -2.24 11.09 1.00
CA PHE A 422 -3.57 11.27 0.43
C PHE A 422 -4.30 12.48 1.03
N GLU A 423 -4.19 12.70 2.34
CA GLU A 423 -4.75 13.88 3.01
C GLU A 423 -4.28 15.18 2.33
N HIS A 424 -2.97 15.31 2.14
CA HIS A 424 -2.37 16.51 1.53
C HIS A 424 -2.51 16.57 0.01
N ALA A 425 -2.52 15.42 -0.68
CA ALA A 425 -2.76 15.39 -2.12
C ALA A 425 -4.18 15.86 -2.44
N PHE A 426 -5.18 15.44 -1.66
CA PHE A 426 -6.58 15.81 -1.90
C PHE A 426 -6.87 17.29 -1.67
N GLU A 427 -6.15 17.96 -0.76
CA GLU A 427 -6.20 19.44 -0.68
C GLU A 427 -5.84 20.13 -2.02
N LEU A 428 -4.98 19.51 -2.84
CA LEU A 428 -4.57 20.03 -4.15
C LEU A 428 -5.50 19.57 -5.28
N PHE A 429 -6.01 18.34 -5.22
CA PHE A 429 -6.85 17.75 -6.27
C PHE A 429 -8.32 18.19 -6.19
N TYR A 430 -8.88 18.40 -4.99
CA TYR A 430 -10.31 18.75 -4.84
C TYR A 430 -10.68 20.08 -5.52
N PRO A 431 -9.87 21.15 -5.43
CA PRO A 431 -10.10 22.35 -6.23
C PRO A 431 -10.01 22.09 -7.74
N ARG A 432 -9.08 21.25 -8.18
CA ARG A 432 -8.93 20.88 -9.60
C ARG A 432 -10.16 20.15 -10.12
N TRP A 433 -10.75 19.27 -9.31
CA TRP A 433 -11.98 18.54 -9.63
C TRP A 433 -13.25 19.34 -9.40
N GLY A 434 -13.14 20.57 -8.89
CA GLY A 434 -14.27 21.46 -8.64
C GLY A 434 -15.12 21.08 -7.41
N PHE A 435 -14.59 20.22 -6.53
CA PHE A 435 -15.20 19.89 -5.23
C PHE A 435 -15.01 21.00 -4.19
N ALA A 436 -13.99 21.84 -4.39
CA ALA A 436 -13.65 22.98 -3.56
C ALA A 436 -13.40 24.24 -4.41
N PRO A 437 -13.48 25.46 -3.82
CA PRO A 437 -13.22 26.72 -4.51
C PRO A 437 -11.80 26.90 -5.06
#